data_AF-A0A366KN08-F1
#
_entry.id   AF-A0A366KN08-F1
#
_cell.length_a   1.000
_cell.length_b   1.000
_cell.length_c   1.000
_cell.angle_alpha   90.00
_cell.angle_beta   90.00
_cell.angle_gamma   90.00
#
_symmetry.space_group_name_H-M   'P 1'
#
loop_
_entity.id
_entity.type
_entity.pdbx_description
1 polymer ?
#
loop_
_entity_poly.entity_id
_entity_poly.type
_entity_poly.pdbx_seq_one_letter_code
_entity_poly.pdbx_strand_id
1 'polypeptide(L)'
;MKITLDTKFLLLGFLGAGLMFTAISFKNEQSPFIGKYHTEVNANNMVVILDSETGNYIIAPPIQQSGKTTWIKGEFNKTFSAAIDNKREAKQ
;
A
#
# COMPACT_ATOMS: atom_id res chain seq x y z
N MET A 1 44.52 8.27 38.62
CA MET A 1 43.09 8.63 38.82
C MET A 1 42.27 7.35 38.64
N LYS A 2 41.52 6.88 39.65
CA LYS A 2 40.66 5.68 39.54
C LYS A 2 39.22 6.13 39.31
N ILE A 3 38.65 5.82 38.16
CA ILE A 3 37.24 6.07 37.86
C ILE A 3 36.45 4.91 38.45
N THR A 4 35.80 5.13 39.59
CA THR A 4 34.81 4.20 40.15
C THR A 4 33.51 4.38 39.39
N LEU A 5 33.34 3.59 38.33
CA LEU A 5 32.10 3.53 37.57
C LEU A 5 31.08 2.74 38.41
N ASP A 6 30.17 3.44 39.07
CA ASP A 6 29.09 2.80 39.82
C ASP A 6 28.10 2.19 38.82
N THR A 7 28.15 0.86 38.74
CA THR A 7 27.38 0.03 37.81
C THR A 7 25.88 0.24 37.93
N LYS A 8 25.37 0.76 39.05
CA LYS A 8 23.96 1.10 39.24
C LYS A 8 23.51 2.23 38.32
N PHE A 9 24.34 3.26 38.16
CA PHE A 9 24.05 4.38 37.27
C PHE A 9 24.22 4.00 35.80
N LEU A 10 25.14 3.08 35.49
CA LEU A 10 25.31 2.54 34.15
C LEU A 10 24.07 1.73 33.70
N LEU A 11 23.50 0.93 34.61
CA LEU A 11 22.26 0.17 34.34
C LEU A 11 21.06 1.11 34.14
N LEU A 12 20.94 2.16 34.95
CA LEU A 12 19.88 3.17 34.80
C LEU A 12 20.00 3.91 33.45
N GLY A 13 21.22 4.27 33.04
CA GLY A 13 21.48 4.90 31.74
C GLY A 13 21.15 3.97 30.57
N PHE A 14 21.45 2.68 30.69
CA PHE A 14 21.12 1.67 29.68
C PHE A 14 19.60 1.45 29.55
N LEU A 15 18.87 1.39 30.66
CA LEU A 15 17.40 1.30 30.67
C LEU A 15 16.75 2.55 30.04
N GLY A 16 17.26 3.74 30.37
CA GLY A 16 16.78 5.00 29.79
C GLY A 16 17.00 5.07 28.27
N ALA A 17 18.18 4.69 27.79
CA ALA A 17 18.48 4.66 26.36
C ALA A 17 17.67 3.57 25.62
N GLY A 18 17.52 2.38 26.22
CA GLY A 18 16.74 1.27 25.64
C GLY A 18 15.28 1.62 25.38
N LEU A 19 14.65 2.35 26.31
CA LEU A 19 13.25 2.82 26.14
C LEU A 19 13.11 3.82 24.98
N MET A 20 14.11 4.67 24.74
CA MET A 20 14.11 5.59 23.59
C MET A 20 14.16 4.85 22.25
N PHE A 21 14.92 3.75 22.15
CA PHE A 21 14.93 2.91 20.95
C PHE A 21 13.57 2.26 20.71
N THR A 22 12.86 1.81 21.75
CA THR A 22 11.51 1.24 21.59
C THR A 22 10.47 2.28 21.17
N ALA A 23 10.57 3.53 21.65
CA ALA A 23 9.59 4.57 21.31
C ALA A 23 9.71 5.06 19.85
N ILE A 24 10.92 5.01 19.27
CA ILE A 24 11.17 5.46 17.89
C ILE A 24 10.96 4.31 16.89
N SER A 25 11.13 3.04 17.30
CA SER A 25 11.07 1.89 16.39
C SER A 25 9.66 1.51 15.92
N PHE A 26 8.59 2.03 16.53
CA PHE A 26 7.20 1.79 16.10
C PHE A 26 6.68 2.80 15.06
N LYS A 27 7.52 3.74 14.60
CA LYS A 27 7.11 4.74 13.60
C LYS A 27 7.33 4.27 12.15
N ASN A 28 7.23 2.97 11.92
CA ASN A 28 7.37 2.37 10.59
C ASN A 28 6.16 1.52 10.20
N GLU A 29 4.99 1.85 10.74
CA GLU A 29 3.74 1.44 10.10
C GLU A 29 3.56 2.33 8.88
N GLN A 30 3.58 1.67 7.71
CA GLN A 30 3.10 2.17 6.42
C GLN A 30 2.21 3.38 6.62
N SER A 31 2.69 4.56 6.22
CA SER A 31 1.77 5.64 5.87
C SER A 31 0.75 4.99 4.94
N PRO A 32 -0.53 4.86 5.31
CA PRO A 32 -1.51 4.51 4.32
C PRO A 32 -1.38 5.66 3.32
N PHE A 33 -1.10 5.30 2.09
CA PHE A 33 -1.10 6.24 0.98
C PHE A 33 -2.57 6.69 0.86
N ILE A 34 -3.06 7.54 1.77
CA ILE A 34 -4.40 8.15 1.72
C ILE A 34 -4.32 9.27 0.68
N GLY A 35 -3.88 8.90 -0.51
CA GLY A 35 -4.07 9.70 -1.70
C GLY A 35 -5.43 9.36 -2.27
N LYS A 36 -6.10 10.36 -2.86
CA LYS A 36 -7.32 10.14 -3.64
C LYS A 36 -7.15 9.05 -4.70
N TYR A 37 -5.94 8.87 -5.21
CA TYR A 37 -5.63 7.89 -6.24
C TYR A 37 -4.67 6.81 -5.71
N HIS A 38 -5.09 5.56 -5.83
CA HIS A 38 -4.26 4.38 -5.57
C HIS A 38 -3.82 3.77 -6.89
N THR A 39 -2.52 3.52 -7.05
CA THR A 39 -1.97 2.90 -8.25
C THR A 39 -1.41 1.53 -7.92
N GLU A 40 -1.81 0.51 -8.67
CA GLU A 40 -1.24 -0.83 -8.61
C GLU A 40 -0.74 -1.25 -9.99
N VAL A 41 0.39 -1.95 -9.99
CA VAL A 41 0.98 -2.54 -11.20
C VAL A 41 1.23 -4.01 -10.92
N ASN A 42 0.67 -4.89 -11.77
CA ASN A 42 0.87 -6.33 -11.60
C ASN A 42 2.12 -6.83 -12.34
N ALA A 43 2.49 -8.09 -12.10
CA ALA A 43 3.64 -8.75 -12.72
C ALA A 43 3.57 -8.84 -14.25
N ASN A 44 2.37 -8.69 -14.84
CA ASN A 44 2.15 -8.71 -16.28
C ASN A 44 2.16 -7.29 -16.88
N ASN A 45 2.63 -6.27 -16.16
CA ASN A 45 2.66 -4.86 -16.59
C ASN A 45 1.26 -4.23 -16.80
N MET A 46 0.21 -4.81 -16.23
CA MET A 46 -1.08 -4.13 -16.16
C MET A 46 -1.03 -3.05 -15.09
N VAL A 47 -1.44 -1.84 -15.45
CA VAL A 47 -1.55 -0.71 -14.51
C VAL A 47 -3.02 -0.47 -14.20
N VAL A 48 -3.35 -0.31 -12.92
CA VAL A 48 -4.67 0.09 -12.42
C VAL A 48 -4.51 1.32 -11.56
N ILE A 49 -5.29 2.37 -11.83
CA ILE A 49 -5.39 3.55 -10.98
C ILE A 49 -6.83 3.67 -10.51
N LEU A 50 -7.05 3.61 -9.20
CA LEU A 50 -8.34 3.68 -8.55
C LEU A 50 -8.49 5.00 -7.80
N ASP A 51 -9.57 5.72 -8.06
CA ASP A 51 -10.05 6.82 -7.22
C ASP A 51 -10.77 6.23 -6.00
N SER A 52 -10.16 6.36 -4.81
CA SER A 52 -10.69 5.77 -3.57
C SER A 52 -11.93 6.48 -3.03
N GLU A 53 -12.22 7.70 -3.49
CA GLU A 53 -13.41 8.45 -3.07
C GLU A 53 -14.65 8.04 -3.87
N THR A 54 -14.47 7.81 -5.17
CA THR A 54 -15.59 7.57 -6.10
C THR A 54 -15.70 6.13 -6.59
N GLY A 55 -14.65 5.33 -6.44
CA GLY A 55 -14.57 3.98 -7.01
C GLY A 55 -14.39 3.98 -8.54
N ASN A 56 -14.15 5.14 -9.16
CA ASN A 56 -13.77 5.22 -10.56
C ASN A 56 -12.35 4.71 -10.76
N TYR A 57 -12.06 4.10 -11.90
CA TYR A 57 -10.74 3.59 -12.18
C TYR A 57 -10.34 3.79 -13.64
N ILE A 58 -9.03 3.76 -13.90
CA ILE A 58 -8.45 3.59 -15.24
C ILE A 58 -7.49 2.40 -15.24
N ILE A 59 -7.53 1.60 -16.32
CA ILE A 59 -6.69 0.43 -16.52
C ILE A 59 -5.89 0.61 -17.81
N ALA A 60 -4.60 0.31 -17.76
CA ALA A 60 -3.78 0.08 -18.95
C ALA A 60 -3.46 -1.41 -19.04
N PRO A 61 -4.10 -2.16 -19.95
CA PRO A 61 -3.75 -3.54 -20.22
C PRO A 61 -2.35 -3.64 -20.82
N PRO A 62 -1.67 -4.79 -20.68
CA PRO A 62 -0.30 -4.96 -21.16
C PRO A 62 -0.16 -5.06 -22.67
N ILE A 63 -1.28 -5.21 -23.39
CA ILE A 63 -1.29 -5.27 -24.85
C ILE A 63 -1.13 -3.85 -25.39
N GLN A 64 0.11 -3.49 -25.72
CA GLN A 64 0.42 -2.24 -26.41
C GLN A 64 0.14 -2.43 -27.90
N GLN A 65 -0.92 -1.81 -28.40
CA GLN A 65 -1.19 -1.81 -29.84
C GLN A 65 -0.32 -0.70 -30.47
N SER A 66 0.68 -1.10 -31.27
CA SER A 66 1.54 -0.18 -32.04
C SER A 66 2.29 0.88 -31.20
N GLY A 67 2.79 0.50 -30.02
CA GLY A 67 3.53 1.40 -29.12
C GLY A 67 2.66 2.45 -28.41
N LYS A 68 1.33 2.34 -28.51
CA LYS A 68 0.38 3.18 -27.76
C LYS A 68 -0.25 2.37 -26.64
N THR A 69 -0.23 2.93 -25.43
CA THR A 69 -0.94 2.38 -24.28
C THR A 69 -2.41 2.76 -24.36
N THR A 70 -3.30 1.78 -24.41
CA THR A 70 -4.74 2.00 -24.33
C THR A 70 -5.16 2.13 -22.88
N TRP A 71 -5.78 3.26 -22.54
CA TRP A 71 -6.38 3.48 -21.22
C TRP A 71 -7.88 3.23 -21.27
N ILE A 72 -8.36 2.35 -20.40
CA ILE A 72 -9.77 1.98 -20.26
C ILE A 72 -10.27 2.58 -18.96
N LYS A 73 -11.32 3.41 -19.04
CA LYS A 73 -11.98 3.97 -17.84
C LYS A 73 -13.18 3.13 -17.42
N GLY A 74 -13.45 3.08 -16.13
CA GLY A 74 -14.61 2.38 -15.59
C GLY A 74 -14.99 2.84 -14.19
N GLU A 75 -16.10 2.30 -13.69
CA GLU A 75 -16.59 2.49 -12.33
C GLU A 75 -16.67 1.11 -11.67
N PHE A 76 -16.03 0.97 -10.51
CA PHE A 76 -15.85 -0.32 -9.84
C PHE A 76 -17.17 -1.06 -9.64
N ASN A 77 -18.17 -0.40 -9.04
CA ASN A 77 -19.44 -1.05 -8.70
C ASN A 77 -20.20 -1.54 -9.94
N LYS A 78 -20.24 -0.75 -11.02
CA LYS A 78 -20.88 -1.17 -12.27
C LYS A 78 -20.16 -2.36 -12.90
N THR A 79 -18.84 -2.31 -12.97
CA THR A 79 -18.05 -3.42 -13.52
C THR A 79 -18.20 -4.68 -12.68
N PHE A 80 -18.22 -4.55 -11.35
CA PHE A 80 -18.39 -5.66 -10.43
C PHE A 80 -19.76 -6.32 -10.55
N SER A 81 -20.84 -5.54 -10.58
CA SER A 81 -22.21 -6.06 -10.78
C SER A 81 -22.34 -6.79 -12.12
N ALA A 82 -21.85 -6.19 -13.21
CA ALA A 82 -21.86 -6.84 -14.52
C ALA A 82 -21.08 -8.17 -14.52
N ALA A 83 -19.96 -8.25 -13.80
CA ALA A 83 -19.19 -9.49 -13.67
C ALA A 83 -19.95 -10.58 -12.90
N ILE A 84 -20.70 -10.21 -11.85
CA ILE A 84 -21.56 -11.15 -11.12
C ILE A 84 -22.69 -11.65 -12.01
N ASP A 85 -23.37 -10.76 -12.73
CA ASP A 85 -24.51 -11.11 -13.57
C ASP A 85 -24.09 -12.03 -14.73
N ASN A 86 -23.00 -11.71 -15.42
CA ASN A 86 -22.45 -12.57 -16.47
C ASN A 86 -22.09 -13.98 -15.96
N LYS A 87 -21.63 -14.10 -14.71
CA LYS A 87 -21.33 -15.40 -14.09
C LYS A 87 -22.58 -16.20 -13.75
N ARG A 88 -23.72 -15.55 -13.52
CA ARG A 88 -25.02 -16.21 -13.31
C ARG A 88 -25.60 -16.72 -14.63
N GLU A 89 -25.46 -15.96 -15.70
CA GLU A 89 -25.91 -16.35 -17.04
C GLU A 89 -25.13 -17.56 -17.59
N ALA A 90 -23.83 -17.65 -17.32
CA ALA A 90 -23.00 -18.77 -17.76
C ALA A 90 -23.32 -20.14 -17.08
N LYS A 91 -24.27 -20.17 -16.12
CA LYS A 91 -24.69 -21.38 -15.41
C LYS A 91 -26.04 -21.94 -15.86
N GLN A 92 -26.64 -21.37 -16.91
CA GLN A 92 -27.83 -21.90 -17.58
C GLN A 92 -27.42 -22.63 -18.87
#